data_AF-A0A2I8VJH8-F1
#
_entry.id   AF-A0A2I8VJH8-F1
#
_cell.length_a   1.000
_cell.length_b   1.000
_cell.length_c   1.000
_cell.angle_alpha   90.00
_cell.angle_beta   90.00
_cell.angle_gamma   90.00
#
_symmetry.space_group_name_H-M   'P 1'
#
loop_
_entity.id
_entity.type
_entity.pdbx_description
1 polymer ?
#
loop_
_entity_poly.entity_id
_entity_poly.type
_entity_poly.pdbx_seq_one_letter_code
_entity_poly.pdbx_strand_id
1 'polypeptide(L)'
;MGQASFRLDDDIENWIESRLIAGQNKSVWYRHAVETMMYIDPVLDEIYEPYQYDERQELIEAAIQKEVERRKNGVNNPNGN
;
A
#
# COMPACT_ATOMS: atom_id res chain seq x y z
N MET A 1 -15.21 -19.23 -9.45
CA MET A 1 -14.44 -17.98 -9.33
C MET A 1 -13.79 -17.73 -10.68
N GLY A 2 -14.04 -16.58 -11.33
CA GLY A 2 -13.39 -16.23 -12.58
C GLY A 2 -11.93 -15.84 -12.32
N GLN A 3 -11.00 -16.36 -13.12
CA GLN A 3 -9.62 -15.86 -13.11
C GLN A 3 -9.54 -14.63 -14.01
N ALA A 4 -9.30 -13.46 -13.42
CA ALA A 4 -8.89 -12.29 -14.18
C ALA A 4 -7.41 -12.44 -14.54
N SER A 5 -7.07 -12.42 -15.83
CA SER A 5 -5.69 -12.27 -16.28
C SER A 5 -5.42 -10.78 -16.51
N PHE A 6 -4.52 -10.19 -15.73
CA PHE A 6 -3.95 -8.87 -16.00
C PHE A 6 -2.45 -9.03 -16.18
N ARG A 7 -1.85 -8.17 -17.01
CA ARG A 7 -0.39 -8.08 -17.19
C ARG A 7 0.07 -6.78 -16.55
N LEU A 8 1.11 -6.88 -15.73
CA LEU A 8 1.81 -5.72 -15.22
C LEU A 8 3.07 -5.51 -16.06
N ASP A 9 3.59 -4.29 -16.05
CA ASP A 9 4.89 -4.02 -16.64
C ASP A 9 5.97 -4.82 -15.89
N ASP A 10 6.97 -5.30 -16.63
CA ASP A 10 8.04 -6.18 -16.10
C ASP A 10 8.75 -5.54 -14.90
N ASP A 11 8.90 -4.21 -14.88
CA ASP A 11 9.50 -3.46 -13.77
C ASP A 11 8.70 -3.58 -12.47
N ILE A 12 7.36 -3.58 -12.57
CA ILE A 12 6.47 -3.76 -11.42
C ILE A 12 6.56 -5.20 -10.92
N GLU A 13 6.59 -6.18 -11.84
CA GLU A 13 6.75 -7.58 -11.44
C GLU A 13 8.07 -7.83 -10.73
N ASN A 14 9.18 -7.34 -11.27
CA ASN A 14 10.51 -7.44 -10.65
C ASN A 14 10.55 -6.77 -9.28
N TRP A 15 9.89 -5.61 -9.14
CA TRP A 15 9.80 -4.92 -7.87
C TRP A 15 8.97 -5.70 -6.84
N ILE A 16 7.87 -6.33 -7.25
CA ILE A 16 7.08 -7.21 -6.37
C ILE A 16 7.94 -8.39 -5.92
N GLU A 17 8.63 -9.07 -6.85
CA GLU A 17 9.52 -10.20 -6.53
C GLU A 17 10.59 -9.82 -5.50
N SER A 18 11.17 -8.62 -5.62
CA SER A 18 12.19 -8.13 -4.68
C SER A 18 11.68 -7.96 -3.24
N ARG A 19 10.36 -7.89 -3.05
CA ARG A 19 9.70 -7.72 -1.74
C ARG A 19 9.16 -9.01 -1.16
N LEU A 20 9.16 -10.10 -1.91
CA LEU A 20 8.71 -11.39 -1.40
C LEU A 20 9.72 -11.97 -0.42
N ILE A 21 9.22 -12.51 0.69
CA ILE A 21 10.03 -13.31 1.60
C ILE A 21 10.20 -14.71 0.98
N ALA A 22 11.31 -15.39 1.28
CA ALA A 22 11.56 -16.75 0.82
C ALA A 22 10.35 -17.67 1.10
N GLY A 23 9.86 -18.34 0.06
CA GLY A 23 8.69 -19.24 0.14
C GLY A 23 7.33 -18.55 -0.01
N GLN A 24 7.27 -17.21 -0.08
CA GLN A 24 6.04 -16.48 -0.34
C GLN A 24 5.70 -16.48 -1.83
N ASN A 25 4.43 -16.76 -2.15
CA ASN A 25 3.93 -16.75 -3.52
C ASN A 25 3.49 -15.32 -3.90
N LYS A 26 3.77 -14.87 -5.14
CA LYS A 26 3.29 -13.60 -5.72
C LYS A 26 1.78 -13.37 -5.49
N SER A 27 0.96 -14.41 -5.62
CA SER A 27 -0.49 -14.33 -5.40
C SER A 27 -0.89 -13.88 -3.99
N VAL A 28 -0.08 -14.18 -2.97
CA VAL A 28 -0.29 -13.70 -1.61
C VAL A 28 -0.06 -12.19 -1.53
N TRP A 29 0.98 -11.71 -2.21
CA TRP A 29 1.26 -10.27 -2.31
C TRP A 29 0.14 -9.52 -3.01
N TYR A 30 -0.33 -10.03 -4.17
CA TYR A 30 -1.46 -9.43 -4.89
C TYR A 30 -2.74 -9.41 -4.05
N ARG A 31 -3.05 -10.50 -3.36
CA ARG A 31 -4.19 -10.55 -2.45
C ARG A 31 -4.09 -9.46 -1.39
N HIS A 32 -2.93 -9.34 -0.74
CA HIS A 32 -2.74 -8.36 0.31
C HIS A 32 -2.85 -6.90 -0.18
N ALA A 33 -2.33 -6.62 -1.38
CA ALA A 33 -2.46 -5.31 -2.02
C ALA A 33 -3.93 -4.96 -2.30
N VAL A 34 -4.70 -5.92 -2.84
CA VAL A 34 -6.15 -5.73 -3.07
C VAL A 34 -6.91 -5.55 -1.76
N GLU A 35 -6.66 -6.40 -0.77
CA GLU A 35 -7.30 -6.28 0.55
C GLU A 35 -7.03 -4.92 1.18
N THR A 36 -5.80 -4.42 1.08
CA THR A 36 -5.42 -3.09 1.56
C THR A 36 -6.24 -1.99 0.89
N MET A 37 -6.36 -2.02 -0.44
CA MET A 37 -7.18 -1.05 -1.18
C MET A 37 -8.66 -1.14 -0.79
N MET A 38 -9.19 -2.35 -0.60
CA MET A 38 -10.58 -2.53 -0.15
C MET A 38 -10.87 -1.87 1.21
N TYR A 39 -9.89 -1.77 2.10
CA TYR A 39 -10.04 -1.09 3.38
C TYR A 39 -9.84 0.42 3.30
N ILE A 40 -8.97 0.89 2.41
CA ILE A 40 -8.60 2.30 2.30
C ILE A 40 -9.59 3.07 1.41
N ASP A 41 -10.02 2.49 0.28
CA ASP A 41 -10.88 3.17 -0.70
C ASP A 41 -12.15 3.79 -0.09
N PRO A 42 -12.91 3.13 0.80
CA PRO A 42 -14.10 3.72 1.40
C PRO A 42 -13.81 4.98 2.22
N VAL A 43 -12.61 5.11 2.79
CA VAL A 43 -12.19 6.31 3.53
C VAL A 43 -11.84 7.44 2.57
N LEU A 44 -11.24 7.11 1.42
CA LEU A 44 -10.91 8.08 0.38
C LEU A 44 -12.16 8.57 -0.35
N ASP A 45 -13.18 7.73 -0.50
CA ASP A 45 -14.48 8.06 -1.08
C ASP A 45 -15.19 9.24 -0.35
N GLU A 46 -14.81 9.54 0.90
CA GLU A 46 -15.37 10.69 1.64
C GLU A 46 -14.94 12.06 1.07
N ILE A 47 -13.81 12.10 0.36
CA ILE A 47 -13.16 13.35 -0.08
C ILE A 47 -12.70 13.34 -1.54
N TYR A 48 -12.69 12.17 -2.19
CA TYR A 48 -12.31 12.00 -3.58
C TYR A 48 -13.28 11.09 -4.32
N GLU A 49 -13.47 11.34 -5.61
CA GLU A 49 -14.15 10.42 -6.51
C GLU A 49 -13.25 9.21 -6.85
N PRO A 50 -13.83 8.04 -7.20
CA PRO A 50 -13.06 6.81 -7.48
C PRO A 50 -12.04 6.91 -8.62
N TYR A 51 -12.21 7.86 -9.55
CA TYR A 51 -11.32 8.05 -10.70
C TYR A 51 -10.14 8.99 -10.41
N GLN A 52 -10.12 9.65 -9.24
CA GLN A 52 -9.06 10.57 -8.83
C GLN A 52 -7.86 9.79 -8.28
N TYR A 53 -7.31 8.88 -9.09
CA TYR A 53 -6.27 7.94 -8.68
C TYR A 53 -5.01 8.65 -8.18
N ASP A 54 -4.59 9.71 -8.86
CA ASP A 54 -3.37 10.44 -8.53
C ASP A 54 -3.53 11.17 -7.19
N GLU A 55 -4.63 11.92 -7.00
CA GLU A 55 -4.88 12.65 -5.76
C GLU A 55 -5.09 11.72 -4.55
N ARG A 56 -5.75 10.57 -4.79
CA ARG A 56 -5.87 9.50 -3.79
C ARG A 56 -4.50 8.99 -3.38
N GLN A 57 -3.63 8.70 -4.35
CA GLN A 57 -2.29 8.18 -4.10
C GLN A 57 -1.43 9.19 -3.35
N GLU A 58 -1.48 10.47 -3.72
CA GLU A 58 -0.76 11.56 -3.04
C GLU A 58 -1.17 11.67 -1.57
N LEU A 59 -2.46 11.58 -1.25
CA LEU A 59 -2.92 11.61 0.14
C LEU A 59 -2.43 10.39 0.93
N ILE A 60 -2.54 9.18 0.35
CA ILE A 60 -2.05 7.95 0.98
C ILE A 60 -0.56 8.10 1.31
N GLU A 61 0.26 8.56 0.36
CA GLU A 61 1.69 8.75 0.54
C GLU A 61 1.98 9.76 1.67
N ALA A 62 1.36 10.93 1.64
CA ALA A 62 1.55 11.96 2.65
C ALA A 62 1.14 11.49 4.06
N ALA A 63 0.02 10.78 4.16
CA ALA A 63 -0.48 10.24 5.43
C ALA A 63 0.46 9.17 6.00
N ILE A 64 0.94 8.24 5.14
CA ILE A 64 1.90 7.21 5.54
C ILE A 64 3.22 7.84 5.95
N GLN A 65 3.75 8.80 5.18
CA GLN A 65 5.03 9.44 5.48
C GLN A 65 4.96 10.18 6.82
N LYS A 66 3.89 10.94 7.08
CA LYS A 66 3.66 11.60 8.36
C LYS A 66 3.64 10.61 9.53
N GLU A 67 2.95 9.48 9.38
CA GLU A 67 2.87 8.46 10.44
C GLU A 67 4.20 7.74 10.65
N VAL A 68 4.95 7.45 9.58
CA VAL A 68 6.30 6.88 9.65
C VAL A 68 7.25 7.83 10.36
N GLU A 69 7.24 9.11 10.04
CA GLU A 69 8.05 10.13 10.71
C GLU A 69 7.69 10.25 12.19
N ARG A 70 6.40 10.27 12.52
CA ARG A 70 5.92 10.25 13.91
C ARG A 70 6.46 9.05 14.68
N ARG A 71 6.42 7.85 14.10
CA ARG A 71 6.93 6.63 14.73
C ARG A 71 8.45 6.64 14.88
N LYS A 72 9.19 7.09 13.86
CA LYS A 72 10.65 7.25 13.95
C LYS A 72 11.04 8.20 15.07
N ASN A 73 10.34 9.33 15.20
CA ASN A 73 10.61 10.32 16.24
C ASN A 73 10.16 9.85 17.63
N GLY A 74 9.07 9.08 17.73
CA GLY A 74 8.61 8.47 18.97
C GLY A 74 9.50 7.33 19.49
N VAL A 75 10.11 6.55 18.59
CA VAL A 75 11.06 5.47 18.94
C VAL A 75 12.42 6.04 19.38
N ASN A 76 12.81 7.22 18.88
CA ASN A 76 14.05 7.90 19.27
C ASN A 76 13.97 8.65 20.61
N ASN A 77 12.86 8.54 21.36
CA ASN A 77 12.71 9.16 22.67
C ASN A 77 12.57 8.09 23.78
N PRO A 78 13.68 7.53 24.31
CA PRO A 78 13.62 6.47 25.32
C PRO A 78 13.13 6.91 26.72
N ASN A 79 12.85 8.20 26.96
CA ASN A 79 12.37 8.73 28.24
C ASN A 79 11.10 9.57 28.07
N GLY A 80 10.01 8.93 27.65
CA GLY A 80 8.71 9.56 27.43
C GLY A 80 7.60 9.11 28.38
N ASN A 81 7.92 8.68 29.60
CA ASN A 81 7.13 8.88 30.83
C ASN A 81 7.96 8.48 32.05
#